data_AF-A0AAV2NL23-F1
#
_entry.id   AF-A0AAV2NL23-F1
#
_cell.length_a   1.000
_cell.length_b   1.000
_cell.length_c   1.000
_cell.angle_alpha   90.00
_cell.angle_beta   90.00
_cell.angle_gamma   90.00
#
_symmetry.space_group_name_H-M   'P 1'
#
loop_
_entity.id
_entity.type
_entity.pdbx_description
1 polymer ?
#
loop_
_entity_poly.entity_id
_entity_poly.type
_entity_poly.pdbx_seq_one_letter_code
_entity_poly.pdbx_strand_id
1 'polypeptide(L)'
;MPIMRGGPLKEDEFQFMNIQFRWGPSNCRGAEHSVDNIWYSMEAQVMHWNTRYGSIEKCYDKPDGIAILSYLMQVVGCSGLPDNPALAPITDKLAEIKRTDSSVNIRPGNPTM
;
A
#
# COMPACT_ATOMS: atom_id res chain seq x y z
N MET A 1 -15.33 2.92 6.10
CA MET A 1 -13.94 2.66 5.69
C MET A 1 -13.74 1.15 5.61
N PRO A 2 -12.91 0.62 4.68
CA PRO A 2 -12.62 -0.82 4.61
C PRO A 2 -12.07 -1.36 5.94
N ILE A 3 -12.42 -2.61 6.26
CA ILE A 3 -12.02 -3.31 7.50
C ILE A 3 -11.31 -4.62 7.13
N MET A 4 -10.22 -4.92 7.83
CA MET A 4 -9.50 -6.20 7.78
C MET A 4 -9.76 -7.01 9.05
N ARG A 5 -10.01 -8.32 8.91
CA ARG A 5 -10.27 -9.26 10.01
C ARG A 5 -9.66 -10.64 9.69
N GLY A 6 -9.50 -11.48 10.71
CA GLY A 6 -9.08 -12.88 10.57
C GLY A 6 -7.57 -13.09 10.47
N GLY A 7 -7.16 -14.31 10.12
CA GLY A 7 -5.74 -14.69 10.07
C GLY A 7 -5.04 -14.46 11.42
N PRO A 8 -3.85 -13.82 11.45
CA PRO A 8 -3.14 -13.53 12.69
C PRO A 8 -3.80 -12.44 13.56
N LEU A 9 -4.83 -11.76 13.06
CA LEU A 9 -5.50 -10.64 13.74
C LEU A 9 -6.58 -11.09 14.73
N LYS A 10 -6.81 -12.40 14.88
CA LYS A 10 -7.81 -12.99 15.79
C LYS A 10 -9.20 -12.38 15.53
N GLU A 11 -9.90 -12.00 16.60
CA GLU A 11 -11.24 -11.41 16.57
C GLU A 11 -11.24 -9.88 16.38
N ASP A 12 -10.07 -9.26 16.31
CA ASP A 12 -10.00 -7.80 16.22
C ASP A 12 -10.29 -7.29 14.80
N GLU A 13 -10.75 -6.04 14.75
CA GLU A 13 -11.00 -5.33 13.51
C GLU A 13 -9.95 -4.26 13.27
N PHE A 14 -9.40 -4.23 12.07
CA PHE A 14 -8.39 -3.26 11.67
C PHE A 14 -8.94 -2.37 10.55
N GLN A 15 -9.08 -1.08 10.82
CA GLN A 15 -9.64 -0.13 9.87
C GLN A 15 -8.55 0.43 8.95
N PHE A 16 -8.82 0.46 7.65
CA PHE A 16 -7.95 1.05 6.64
C PHE A 16 -7.63 2.52 6.95
N MET A 17 -6.36 2.89 6.83
CA MET A 17 -5.84 4.24 7.00
C MET A 17 -5.35 4.84 5.68
N ASN A 18 -4.30 4.27 5.11
CA ASN A 18 -3.64 4.77 3.90
C ASN A 18 -2.88 3.64 3.18
N ILE A 19 -2.37 3.96 1.99
CA ILE A 19 -1.41 3.14 1.26
C ILE A 19 -0.16 3.97 1.06
N GLN A 20 1.00 3.38 1.31
CA GLN A 20 2.31 3.98 1.03
C GLN A 20 3.07 3.08 0.06
N PHE A 21 3.69 3.66 -0.96
CA PHE A 21 4.53 2.94 -1.90
C PHE A 21 6.00 3.23 -1.61
N ARG A 22 6.83 2.19 -1.60
CA ARG A 22 8.29 2.26 -1.42
C ARG A 22 8.94 1.70 -2.67
N TRP A 23 9.75 2.50 -3.35
CA TRP A 23 10.46 2.11 -4.57
C TRP A 23 11.88 2.67 -4.56
N GLY A 24 12.75 2.11 -5.40
CA GLY A 24 14.15 2.51 -5.52
C GLY A 24 14.49 3.10 -6.89
N PRO A 25 15.75 3.49 -7.10
CA PRO A 25 16.20 4.09 -8.37
C PRO A 25 16.30 3.07 -9.52
N SER A 26 16.05 1.78 -9.27
CA SER A 26 16.17 0.71 -10.26
C SER A 26 15.13 -0.37 -10.04
N ASN A 27 14.77 -1.10 -11.10
CA ASN A 27 13.75 -2.14 -11.06
C ASN A 27 14.16 -3.41 -10.28
N CYS A 28 15.42 -3.55 -9.89
CA CYS A 28 15.92 -4.72 -9.16
C CYS A 28 16.00 -4.50 -7.64
N ARG A 29 15.73 -3.29 -7.14
CA ARG A 29 15.80 -3.00 -5.71
C ARG A 29 14.98 -1.76 -5.35
N GLY A 30 13.79 -1.96 -4.80
CA GLY A 30 12.96 -0.89 -4.27
C GLY A 30 11.99 -1.28 -3.16
N ALA A 31 11.60 -2.55 -3.05
CA ALA A 31 10.88 -3.07 -1.89
C ALA A 31 11.75 -3.04 -0.63
N GLU A 32 11.12 -2.94 0.54
CA GLU A 32 11.81 -2.99 1.84
C GLU A 32 12.04 -4.44 2.28
N HIS A 33 11.01 -5.28 2.13
CA HIS A 33 11.11 -6.71 2.36
C HIS A 33 11.75 -7.42 1.16
N SER A 34 12.45 -8.52 1.44
CA SER A 34 12.94 -9.48 0.45
C SER A 34 12.46 -10.88 0.82
N VAL A 35 12.36 -11.75 -0.19
CA VAL A 35 12.00 -13.17 -0.01
C VAL A 35 13.17 -13.99 -0.53
N ASP A 36 13.79 -14.81 0.33
CA ASP A 36 14.98 -15.60 -0.01
C ASP A 36 16.11 -14.75 -0.64
N ASN A 37 16.32 -13.55 -0.11
CA ASN A 37 17.25 -12.52 -0.62
C ASN A 37 16.93 -11.98 -2.03
N ILE A 38 15.75 -12.28 -2.56
CA ILE A 38 15.25 -11.71 -3.81
C ILE A 38 14.54 -10.38 -3.49
N TRP A 39 15.00 -9.34 -4.16
CA TRP A 39 14.48 -7.98 -4.04
C TRP A 39 13.49 -7.68 -5.15
N TYR A 40 12.43 -6.96 -4.80
CA TYR A 40 11.37 -6.55 -5.72
C TYR A 40 11.50 -5.08 -6.09
N SER A 41 10.89 -4.68 -7.20
CA SER A 41 10.95 -3.31 -7.73
C SER A 41 10.30 -2.29 -6.82
N MET A 42 9.20 -2.65 -6.16
CA MET A 42 8.41 -1.78 -5.30
C MET A 42 7.65 -2.59 -4.25
N GLU A 43 7.32 -1.96 -3.12
CA GLU A 43 6.42 -2.49 -2.09
C GLU A 43 5.28 -1.51 -1.83
N ALA A 44 4.04 -1.98 -1.86
CA ALA A 44 2.89 -1.22 -1.39
C ALA A 44 2.50 -1.66 0.02
N GLN A 45 2.50 -0.73 0.96
CA GLN A 45 2.18 -0.94 2.37
C GLN A 45 0.79 -0.37 2.65
N VAL A 46 -0.19 -1.26 2.83
CA VAL A 46 -1.58 -0.90 3.14
C VAL A 46 -1.77 -0.93 4.65
N MET A 47 -1.78 0.25 5.26
CA MET A 47 -1.78 0.42 6.71
C MET A 47 -3.20 0.41 7.27
N HIS A 48 -3.36 -0.31 8.38
CA HIS A 48 -4.60 -0.38 9.15
C HIS A 48 -4.30 -0.22 10.63
N TRP A 49 -5.26 0.31 11.38
CA TRP A 49 -5.16 0.49 12.82
C TRP A 49 -6.25 -0.30 13.55
N ASN A 50 -5.92 -0.81 14.73
CA ASN A 50 -6.81 -1.66 15.49
C ASN A 50 -7.91 -0.83 16.17
N THR A 51 -9.16 -1.08 15.79
CA THR A 51 -10.30 -0.27 16.24
C THR A 51 -10.58 -0.41 17.72
N ARG A 52 -10.07 -1.46 18.39
CA ARG A 52 -10.24 -1.66 19.83
C ARG A 52 -9.69 -0.52 20.69
N TYR A 53 -8.70 0.22 20.17
CA TYR A 53 -8.11 1.36 20.87
C TYR A 53 -8.86 2.67 20.63
N GLY A 54 -9.86 2.67 19.75
CA GLY A 54 -10.77 3.79 19.50
C GLY A 54 -10.21 4.94 18.65
N SER A 55 -8.89 5.08 18.52
CA SER A 55 -8.27 6.00 17.57
C SER A 55 -6.85 5.53 17.19
N ILE A 56 -6.35 6.03 16.06
CA ILE A 56 -5.00 5.69 15.60
C ILE A 56 -3.91 6.23 16.53
N GLU A 57 -4.11 7.39 17.13
CA GLU A 57 -3.14 8.01 18.05
C GLU A 57 -2.87 7.10 19.25
N LYS A 58 -3.90 6.37 19.71
CA LYS A 58 -3.82 5.40 20.80
C LYS A 58 -3.24 4.05 20.38
N CYS A 59 -2.99 3.84 19.08
CA CYS A 59 -2.43 2.60 18.55
C CYS A 59 -0.90 2.62 18.50
N TYR A 60 -0.26 3.80 18.40
CA TYR A 60 1.18 3.89 18.17
C TYR A 60 2.05 3.28 19.29
N ASP A 61 1.55 3.24 20.52
CA ASP A 61 2.24 2.65 21.67
C ASP A 61 1.78 1.22 21.97
N LYS A 62 0.94 0.62 21.10
CA LYS A 62 0.39 -0.72 21.28
C LYS A 62 1.12 -1.70 20.35
N PRO A 63 1.60 -2.85 20.88
CA PRO A 63 2.34 -3.84 20.08
C PRO A 63 1.51 -4.43 18.92
N ASP A 64 0.18 -4.33 19.00
CA ASP A 64 -0.82 -4.84 18.08
C ASP A 64 -1.77 -3.72 17.59
N GLY A 65 -1.33 -2.46 17.71
CA GLY A 65 -2.11 -1.28 17.31
C GLY A 65 -2.17 -1.08 15.80
N ILE A 66 -1.17 -1.54 15.05
CA ILE A 66 -1.07 -1.35 13.60
C ILE A 66 -0.86 -2.70 12.92
N ALA A 67 -1.56 -2.92 11.81
CA ALA A 67 -1.31 -4.03 10.89
C ALA A 67 -1.07 -3.46 9.49
N ILE A 68 -0.01 -3.93 8.82
CA ILE A 68 0.34 -3.52 7.47
C ILE A 68 0.27 -4.75 6.56
N LEU A 69 -0.51 -4.66 5.48
CA LEU A 69 -0.42 -5.62 4.38
C LEU A 69 0.60 -5.11 3.37
N SER A 70 1.70 -5.84 3.22
CA SER A 70 2.74 -5.54 2.24
C SER A 70 2.54 -6.33 0.96
N TYR A 71 2.41 -5.63 -0.17
CA TYR A 71 2.35 -6.21 -1.52
C TYR A 71 3.68 -5.95 -2.23
N LEU A 72 4.41 -7.03 -2.53
CA LEU A 72 5.63 -6.98 -3.32
C LEU A 72 5.28 -6.88 -4.81
N MET A 73 5.85 -5.91 -5.52
CA MET A 73 5.56 -5.62 -6.91
C MET A 73 6.83 -5.70 -7.76
N GLN A 74 6.73 -6.39 -8.89
CA GLN A 74 7.82 -6.61 -9.83
C GLN A 74 7.49 -5.96 -11.17
N VAL A 75 8.40 -5.14 -11.68
CA VAL A 75 8.33 -4.70 -13.08
C VAL A 75 8.71 -5.89 -13.96
N VAL A 76 7.79 -6.27 -14.85
CA VAL A 76 7.99 -7.30 -15.86
C VAL A 76 8.13 -6.58 -17.20
N GLY A 77 9.36 -6.22 -17.56
CA GLY A 77 9.68 -5.41 -18.76
C GLY A 77 9.51 -6.15 -20.09
N CYS A 78 8.56 -7.08 -20.19
CA CYS A 78 8.29 -7.89 -21.37
C CYS A 78 7.43 -7.10 -22.35
N SER A 79 7.90 -6.95 -23.59
CA SER A 79 7.10 -6.35 -24.67
C SER A 79 5.79 -7.12 -24.85
N GLY A 80 4.65 -6.42 -24.70
CA GLY A 80 3.31 -6.99 -24.86
C GLY A 80 2.56 -7.29 -23.56
N LEU A 81 3.20 -7.16 -22.37
CA LEU A 81 2.46 -7.18 -21.11
C LEU A 81 1.96 -5.76 -20.80
N PRO A 82 0.65 -5.55 -20.62
CA PRO A 82 0.12 -4.23 -20.29
C PRO A 82 0.47 -3.83 -18.85
N ASP A 83 0.56 -2.53 -18.61
CA ASP A 83 0.61 -1.98 -17.26
C ASP A 83 -0.63 -2.40 -16.45
N ASN A 84 -0.49 -2.51 -15.13
CA ASN A 84 -1.62 -2.86 -14.26
C ASN A 84 -2.66 -1.72 -14.27
N PRO A 85 -3.85 -1.92 -14.88
CA PRO A 85 -4.85 -0.86 -15.03
C PRO A 85 -5.42 -0.41 -13.68
N ALA A 86 -5.34 -1.24 -12.64
CA ALA A 86 -5.78 -0.87 -11.30
C ALA A 86 -4.92 0.24 -10.67
N LEU A 87 -3.68 0.43 -11.14
CA LEU A 87 -2.80 1.51 -10.68
C LEU A 87 -2.97 2.81 -11.49
N ALA A 88 -3.59 2.76 -12.67
CA ALA A 88 -3.74 3.91 -13.56
C ALA A 88 -4.35 5.16 -12.88
N PRO A 89 -5.44 5.05 -12.07
CA PRO A 89 -6.00 6.21 -11.38
C PRO A 89 -5.02 6.92 -10.43
N ILE A 90 -4.03 6.20 -9.92
CA ILE A 90 -2.98 6.75 -9.04
C ILE A 90 -1.86 7.33 -9.90
N THR A 91 -1.34 6.58 -10.87
CA THR A 91 -0.18 6.97 -11.69
C THR A 91 -0.48 8.18 -12.56
N ASP A 92 -1.69 8.31 -13.10
CA ASP A 92 -2.11 9.43 -13.94
C ASP A 92 -2.07 10.78 -13.20
N LYS A 93 -2.13 10.75 -11.87
CA LYS A 93 -2.17 11.93 -11.00
C LYS A 93 -0.81 12.32 -10.43
N LEU A 94 0.22 11.47 -10.54
CA LEU A 94 1.55 11.74 -9.97
C LEU A 94 2.20 13.00 -10.53
N ALA A 95 1.90 13.36 -11.79
CA ALA A 95 2.44 14.57 -12.41
C ALA A 95 1.99 15.87 -11.72
N GLU A 96 0.85 15.84 -11.02
CA GLU A 96 0.26 16.99 -10.32
C GLU A 96 0.89 17.20 -8.93
N ILE A 97 1.55 16.17 -8.35
CA ILE A 97 2.04 16.17 -6.96
C ILE A 97 3.56 16.04 -6.82
N LYS A 98 4.33 16.69 -7.72
CA LYS A 98 5.80 16.59 -7.73
C LYS A 98 6.50 17.27 -6.55
N ARG A 99 5.83 18.18 -5.86
CA ARG A 99 6.41 18.95 -4.74
C ARG A 99 5.97 18.35 -3.43
N THR A 100 6.84 18.41 -2.42
CA THR A 100 6.46 18.09 -1.04
C THR A 100 5.22 18.88 -0.64
N ASP A 101 4.36 18.27 0.17
CA ASP A 101 3.10 18.83 0.68
C ASP A 101 2.02 19.14 -0.37
N SER A 102 2.25 18.80 -1.64
CA SER A 102 1.20 18.85 -2.66
C SER A 102 0.27 17.64 -2.60
N SER A 103 -1.00 17.84 -2.94
CA SER A 103 -2.02 16.80 -2.91
C SER A 103 -3.00 16.95 -4.08
N VAL A 104 -3.61 15.83 -4.47
CA VAL A 104 -4.62 15.76 -5.53
C VAL A 104 -5.67 14.72 -5.16
N ASN A 105 -6.93 14.98 -5.53
CA ASN A 105 -8.01 14.04 -5.30
C ASN A 105 -8.06 12.99 -6.41
N ILE A 106 -8.05 11.72 -6.01
CA ILE A 106 -8.27 10.58 -6.90
C ILE A 106 -9.73 10.18 -6.78
N ARG A 107 -10.44 10.07 -7.92
CA ARG A 107 -11.80 9.55 -7.93
C ARG A 107 -11.74 8.02 -7.82
N PRO A 108 -12.55 7.37 -6.96
CA PRO A 108 -12.65 5.92 -6.93
C PRO A 108 -12.99 5.40 -8.33
N GLY A 109 -12.24 4.41 -8.82
CA GLY A 109 -12.60 3.70 -10.05
C GLY A 109 -13.91 2.94 -9.87
N ASN A 110 -14.67 2.71 -10.94
CA ASN A 110 -15.85 1.86 -10.87
C ASN A 110 -15.41 0.42 -10.50
N PRO A 111 -16.01 -0.22 -9.48
CA PRO A 111 -15.59 -1.52 -8.97
C PRO A 111 -15.95 -2.72 -9.88
N THR A 112 -16.31 -2.49 -11.14
CA THR A 112 -16.76 -3.54 -12.07
C THR A 112 -15.87 -3.57 -13.31
N MET A 113 -14.85 -4.43 -13.28
CA MET A 113 -14.38 -5.20 -14.41
C MET A 113 -14.05 -6.61 -13.93
#